data_AF-A0A9P7DAK7-F1
#
_entry.id   AF-A0A9P7DAK7-F1
#
_cell.length_a   1.000
_cell.length_b   1.000
_cell.length_c   1.000
_cell.angle_alpha   90.00
_cell.angle_beta   90.00
_cell.angle_gamma   90.00
#
_symmetry.space_group_name_H-M   'P 1'
#
loop_
_entity.id
_entity.type
_entity.pdbx_description
1 polymer ?
#
loop_
_entity_poly.entity_id
_entity_poly.type
_entity_poly.pdbx_seq_one_letter_code
_entity_poly.pdbx_strand_id
1 'polypeptide(L)'
;MTFISNDPSYWPHVNSNVFLSYWTVAAVVVMVYDWVLTLSGEIELIWVSDKSSVSEECNQFAAEKTLVSHYRAVFNYTLYWNTIFCYLCSTIYAIGIADRWSAITDYAVNGSIVILTDMLGVIMISRLHAMYQGSRKMLMFLVIIFLAVNIFCAVIVAIALHETVMEELILSGMHTCDYGIGSDERLLISIAWGLNTVWEVLALCLSVWVAVKHFRDLRQLGPSTGSTIGDWFRVLIQSHALYFASFVGVSCLHLAALSPEIAKSDLGISILGSALQIFMVIQMFVLGPRLILSIREHHAKIVAYSDAETTMNSIVFQEDVHGSTSSTV
;
A
#
# COMPACT_ATOMS: atom_id res chain seq x y z
N MET A 1 30.42 -18.17 -13.76
CA MET A 1 30.84 -19.46 -14.35
C MET A 1 29.56 -20.24 -14.65
N THR A 2 29.52 -21.10 -15.68
CA THR A 2 28.35 -21.96 -15.92
C THR A 2 28.55 -23.30 -15.20
N PHE A 3 27.62 -23.65 -14.32
CA PHE A 3 27.60 -24.92 -13.60
C PHE A 3 26.49 -25.80 -14.17
N ILE A 4 26.84 -27.00 -14.63
CA ILE A 4 25.90 -27.93 -15.26
C ILE A 4 25.77 -29.17 -14.36
N SER A 5 24.55 -29.48 -13.93
CA SER A 5 24.27 -30.66 -13.10
C SER A 5 22.96 -31.33 -13.49
N ASN A 6 23.00 -32.66 -13.58
CA ASN A 6 21.82 -33.51 -13.75
C ASN A 6 21.53 -34.32 -12.47
N ASP A 7 22.07 -33.89 -11.33
CA ASP A 7 21.86 -34.58 -10.05
C ASP A 7 20.41 -34.37 -9.57
N PRO A 8 19.65 -35.46 -9.29
CA PRO A 8 18.32 -35.38 -8.71
C PRO A 8 18.23 -34.65 -7.37
N SER A 9 19.37 -34.45 -6.67
CA SER A 9 19.42 -33.65 -5.44
C SER A 9 18.92 -32.21 -5.62
N TYR A 10 18.95 -31.67 -6.86
CA TYR A 10 18.44 -30.33 -7.18
C TYR A 10 16.95 -30.30 -7.57
N TRP A 11 16.26 -31.44 -7.68
CA TRP A 11 14.84 -31.48 -8.04
C TRP A 11 13.93 -30.72 -7.07
N PRO A 12 14.14 -30.72 -5.74
CA PRO A 12 13.36 -29.91 -4.82
C PRO A 12 13.42 -28.42 -5.18
N HIS A 13 14.60 -27.89 -5.52
CA HIS A 13 14.78 -26.49 -5.92
C HIS A 13 14.00 -26.16 -7.21
N VAL A 14 14.11 -27.01 -8.23
CA VAL A 14 13.33 -26.86 -9.48
C VAL A 14 11.83 -26.87 -9.19
N ASN A 15 11.36 -27.81 -8.37
CA ASN A 15 9.95 -27.91 -8.01
C ASN A 15 9.47 -26.69 -7.20
N SER A 16 10.32 -26.13 -6.33
CA SER A 16 10.05 -24.90 -5.60
C SER A 16 9.89 -23.69 -6.53
N ASN A 17 10.74 -23.55 -7.55
CA ASN A 17 10.62 -22.47 -8.54
C ASN A 17 9.35 -22.59 -9.39
N VAL A 18 9.01 -23.82 -9.80
CA VAL A 18 7.74 -24.09 -10.50
C VAL A 18 6.54 -23.75 -9.61
N PHE A 19 6.58 -24.15 -8.34
CA PHE A 19 5.53 -23.85 -7.37
C PHE A 19 5.37 -22.33 -7.16
N LEU A 20 6.46 -21.59 -6.93
CA LEU A 20 6.46 -20.13 -6.80
C LEU A 20 5.90 -19.44 -8.05
N SER A 21 6.19 -19.97 -9.25
CA SER A 21 5.66 -19.44 -10.51
C SER A 21 4.13 -19.52 -10.56
N TYR A 22 3.53 -20.64 -10.13
CA TYR A 22 2.08 -20.78 -10.06
C TYR A 22 1.44 -19.79 -9.08
N TRP A 23 2.04 -19.61 -7.90
CA TRP A 23 1.56 -18.62 -6.92
C TRP A 23 1.66 -17.20 -7.43
N THR A 24 2.74 -16.88 -8.14
CA THR A 24 2.92 -15.58 -8.78
C THR A 24 1.79 -15.31 -9.76
N VAL A 25 1.49 -16.28 -10.64
CA VAL A 25 0.38 -16.16 -11.60
C VAL A 25 -0.95 -15.98 -10.87
N ALA A 26 -1.22 -16.77 -9.83
CA ALA A 26 -2.44 -16.64 -9.04
C ALA A 26 -2.56 -15.25 -8.38
N ALA A 27 -1.48 -14.72 -7.81
CA ALA A 27 -1.46 -13.40 -7.19
C ALA A 27 -1.71 -12.29 -8.23
N VAL A 28 -1.10 -12.39 -9.42
CA VAL A 28 -1.36 -11.46 -10.53
C VAL A 28 -2.81 -11.53 -10.98
N VAL A 29 -3.41 -12.72 -11.08
CA VAL A 29 -4.83 -12.87 -11.45
C VAL A 29 -5.74 -12.21 -10.41
N VAL A 30 -5.49 -12.43 -9.12
CA VAL A 30 -6.27 -11.79 -8.03
C VAL A 30 -6.13 -10.27 -8.08
N MET A 31 -4.91 -9.77 -8.30
CA MET A 31 -4.64 -8.34 -8.44
C MET A 31 -5.38 -7.73 -9.63
N VAL A 32 -5.30 -8.35 -10.80
CA VAL A 32 -5.99 -7.88 -12.01
C VAL A 32 -7.50 -7.90 -11.79
N TYR A 33 -8.02 -8.93 -11.13
CA TYR A 33 -9.45 -9.05 -10.83
C TYR A 33 -9.93 -7.96 -9.86
N ASP A 34 -9.23 -7.72 -8.75
CA ASP A 34 -9.54 -6.64 -7.80
C ASP A 34 -9.44 -5.26 -8.47
N TRP A 35 -8.43 -5.07 -9.32
CA TRP A 35 -8.28 -3.85 -10.11
C TRP A 35 -9.46 -3.63 -11.05
N VAL A 36 -9.88 -4.64 -11.83
CA VAL A 36 -11.04 -4.52 -12.72
C VAL A 36 -12.31 -4.17 -11.94
N LEU A 37 -12.51 -4.76 -10.76
CA LEU A 37 -13.67 -4.47 -9.92
C LEU A 37 -13.64 -3.05 -9.35
N THR A 38 -12.47 -2.58 -8.90
CA THR A 38 -12.32 -1.25 -8.31
C THR A 38 -12.32 -0.13 -9.35
N LEU A 39 -11.84 -0.41 -10.57
CA LEU A 39 -11.75 0.55 -11.67
C LEU A 39 -13.12 1.16 -12.02
N SER A 40 -14.18 0.36 -12.00
CA SER A 40 -15.54 0.86 -12.29
C SER A 40 -15.97 1.95 -11.30
N GLY A 41 -15.73 1.74 -10.00
CA GLY A 41 -16.06 2.71 -8.97
C GLY A 41 -15.17 3.96 -9.03
N GLU A 42 -13.89 3.80 -9.39
CA GLU A 42 -13.00 4.93 -9.62
C GLU A 42 -13.43 5.77 -10.82
N ILE A 43 -13.88 5.14 -11.91
CA ILE A 43 -14.35 5.84 -13.11
C ILE A 43 -15.58 6.70 -12.77
N GLU A 44 -16.55 6.13 -12.06
CA GLU A 44 -17.77 6.84 -11.68
C GLU A 44 -17.47 8.03 -10.74
N LEU A 45 -16.64 7.81 -9.71
CA LEU A 45 -16.30 8.85 -8.74
C LEU A 45 -15.43 9.96 -9.31
N ILE A 46 -14.52 9.67 -10.25
CA ILE A 46 -13.54 10.65 -10.76
C ILE A 46 -14.05 11.34 -12.02
N TRP A 47 -14.70 10.61 -12.94
CA TRP A 47 -14.97 11.12 -14.28
C TRP A 47 -16.43 11.50 -14.51
N VAL A 48 -17.37 10.89 -13.77
CA VAL A 48 -18.81 11.13 -13.98
C VAL A 48 -19.35 12.23 -13.07
N SER A 49 -18.79 12.38 -11.86
CA SER A 49 -19.33 13.30 -10.85
C SER A 49 -19.14 14.80 -11.12
N ASP A 50 -18.39 15.19 -12.17
CA ASP A 50 -17.91 16.58 -12.32
C ASP A 50 -18.74 17.47 -13.26
N LYS A 51 -19.91 17.02 -13.73
CA LYS A 51 -20.65 17.72 -14.80
C LYS A 51 -21.93 18.45 -14.41
N SER A 52 -22.50 18.27 -13.21
CA SER A 52 -23.90 18.69 -13.01
C SER A 52 -24.17 19.98 -12.25
N SER A 53 -23.26 20.58 -11.46
CA SER A 53 -23.67 21.75 -10.64
C SER A 53 -22.55 22.53 -9.94
N VAL A 54 -21.42 22.83 -10.60
CA VAL A 54 -20.40 23.71 -9.99
C VAL A 54 -20.64 25.16 -10.42
N SER A 55 -21.11 25.97 -9.48
CA SER A 55 -21.13 27.42 -9.59
C SER A 55 -19.70 27.98 -9.70
N GLU A 56 -19.53 29.06 -10.46
CA GLU A 56 -18.24 29.65 -10.87
C GLU A 56 -17.27 30.00 -9.72
N GLU A 57 -17.73 30.08 -8.46
CA GLU A 57 -16.90 30.49 -7.32
C GLU A 57 -16.03 29.38 -6.71
N CYS A 58 -16.21 28.09 -7.05
CA CYS A 58 -15.40 27.00 -6.48
C CYS A 58 -14.11 26.65 -7.27
N ASN A 59 -13.71 27.48 -8.24
CA ASN A 59 -12.63 27.15 -9.17
C ASN A 59 -11.22 27.15 -8.55
N GLN A 60 -10.99 27.83 -7.43
CA GLN A 60 -9.65 27.94 -6.83
C GLN A 60 -9.29 26.76 -5.92
N PHE A 61 -10.28 26.09 -5.31
CA PHE A 61 -10.08 24.86 -4.51
C PHE A 61 -10.10 23.59 -5.39
N ALA A 62 -10.65 23.69 -6.60
CA ALA A 62 -10.67 22.61 -7.58
C ALA A 62 -9.26 22.29 -8.11
N ALA A 63 -8.43 23.30 -8.41
CA ALA A 63 -7.11 23.11 -9.00
C ALA A 63 -6.14 22.28 -8.14
N GLU A 64 -6.18 22.43 -6.81
CA GLU A 64 -5.34 21.64 -5.88
C GLU A 64 -5.83 20.18 -5.78
N LYS A 65 -7.15 19.95 -5.88
CA LYS A 65 -7.74 18.60 -5.91
C LYS A 65 -7.46 17.86 -7.22
N THR A 66 -7.44 18.56 -8.36
CA THR A 66 -7.18 17.96 -9.68
C THR A 66 -5.76 17.41 -9.78
N LEU A 67 -4.78 18.10 -9.17
CA LEU A 67 -3.38 17.68 -9.19
C LEU A 67 -3.13 16.44 -8.35
N VAL A 68 -3.72 16.36 -7.14
CA VAL A 68 -3.62 15.16 -6.28
C VAL A 68 -4.34 13.96 -6.91
N SER A 69 -5.46 14.19 -7.60
CA SER A 69 -6.18 13.15 -8.35
C SER A 69 -5.37 12.61 -9.53
N HIS A 70 -4.78 13.49 -10.33
CA HIS A 70 -3.93 13.10 -11.46
C HIS A 70 -2.66 12.39 -11.02
N TYR A 71 -1.98 12.91 -10.00
CA TYR A 71 -0.77 12.25 -9.46
C TYR A 71 -1.11 10.86 -8.95
N ARG A 72 -2.28 10.67 -8.34
CA ARG A 72 -2.75 9.36 -7.85
C ARG A 72 -3.10 8.39 -8.98
N ALA A 73 -3.74 8.86 -10.06
CA ALA A 73 -4.05 8.02 -11.22
C ALA A 73 -2.77 7.59 -11.97
N VAL A 74 -1.85 8.53 -12.22
CA VAL A 74 -0.56 8.26 -12.85
C VAL A 74 0.30 7.36 -11.96
N PHE A 75 0.29 7.60 -10.65
CA PHE A 75 0.98 6.77 -9.67
C PHE A 75 0.45 5.33 -9.68
N ASN A 76 -0.87 5.13 -9.53
CA ASN A 76 -1.47 3.80 -9.58
C ASN A 76 -1.18 3.10 -10.91
N TYR A 77 -1.28 3.80 -12.03
CA TYR A 77 -1.04 3.22 -13.35
C TYR A 77 0.44 2.84 -13.56
N THR A 78 1.37 3.70 -13.12
CA THR A 78 2.81 3.46 -13.25
C THR A 78 3.25 2.33 -12.34
N LEU A 79 2.75 2.30 -11.09
CA LEU A 79 3.04 1.23 -10.14
C LEU A 79 2.52 -0.11 -10.65
N TYR A 80 1.27 -0.12 -11.12
CA TYR A 80 0.62 -1.31 -11.68
C TYR A 80 1.35 -1.84 -12.91
N TRP A 81 1.70 -0.98 -13.86
CA TRP A 81 2.45 -1.38 -15.04
C TRP A 81 3.86 -1.85 -14.71
N ASN A 82 4.55 -1.18 -13.79
CA ASN A 82 5.90 -1.57 -13.41
C ASN A 82 5.90 -2.93 -12.69
N THR A 83 4.90 -3.17 -11.84
CA THR A 83 4.73 -4.46 -11.16
C THR A 83 4.29 -5.57 -12.12
N ILE A 84 3.31 -5.32 -12.99
CA ILE A 84 2.94 -6.28 -14.04
C ILE A 84 4.12 -6.57 -14.95
N PHE A 85 4.87 -5.55 -15.36
CA PHE A 85 6.02 -5.71 -16.22
C PHE A 85 7.13 -6.50 -15.52
N CYS A 86 7.41 -6.23 -14.24
CA CYS A 86 8.36 -7.02 -13.45
C CYS A 86 7.91 -8.48 -13.28
N TYR A 87 6.63 -8.72 -13.01
CA TYR A 87 6.11 -10.09 -12.86
C TYR A 87 6.06 -10.84 -14.20
N LEU A 88 5.63 -10.18 -15.28
CA LEU A 88 5.67 -10.75 -16.62
C LEU A 88 7.11 -11.04 -17.03
N CYS A 89 8.05 -10.11 -16.80
CA CYS A 89 9.48 -10.35 -17.03
C CYS A 89 10.01 -11.53 -16.20
N SER A 90 9.61 -11.66 -14.93
CA SER A 90 9.99 -12.81 -14.09
C SER A 90 9.42 -14.14 -14.61
N THR A 91 8.17 -14.15 -15.08
CA THR A 91 7.59 -15.37 -15.70
C THR A 91 8.19 -15.69 -17.07
N ILE A 92 8.54 -14.67 -17.86
CA ILE A 92 9.23 -14.85 -19.15
C ILE A 92 10.68 -15.30 -18.91
N TYR A 93 11.30 -14.86 -17.82
CA TYR A 93 12.63 -15.25 -17.39
C TYR A 93 12.72 -16.75 -17.07
N ALA A 94 11.67 -17.33 -16.48
CA ALA A 94 11.57 -18.78 -16.28
C ALA A 94 11.59 -19.60 -17.60
N ILE A 95 11.44 -18.95 -18.76
CA ILE A 95 11.42 -19.59 -20.09
C ILE A 95 12.82 -19.52 -20.77
N GLY A 96 13.86 -19.01 -20.10
CA GLY A 96 15.26 -19.19 -20.53
C GLY A 96 15.78 -18.17 -21.55
N ILE A 97 15.56 -16.87 -21.30
CA ILE A 97 16.21 -15.80 -22.07
C ILE A 97 17.63 -15.56 -21.54
N ALA A 98 18.59 -15.43 -22.47
CA ALA A 98 20.05 -15.35 -22.26
C ALA A 98 20.56 -14.53 -21.05
N ASP A 99 21.66 -15.03 -20.45
CA ASP A 99 22.36 -14.58 -19.22
C ASP A 99 22.47 -13.06 -19.03
N ARG A 100 22.63 -12.30 -20.10
CA ARG A 100 22.82 -10.84 -20.03
C ARG A 100 21.57 -10.09 -19.57
N TRP A 101 20.39 -10.61 -19.85
CA TRP A 101 19.14 -9.98 -19.44
C TRP A 101 18.79 -10.29 -17.98
N SER A 102 19.23 -11.44 -17.48
CA SER A 102 19.03 -11.85 -16.08
C SER A 102 19.46 -10.78 -15.09
N ALA A 103 20.69 -10.28 -15.29
CA ALA A 103 21.24 -9.28 -14.39
C ALA A 103 20.38 -8.01 -14.38
N ILE A 104 20.08 -7.47 -15.56
CA ILE A 104 19.30 -6.24 -15.69
C ILE A 104 17.91 -6.40 -15.06
N THR A 105 17.27 -7.56 -15.27
CA THR A 105 15.96 -7.84 -14.69
C THR A 105 16.02 -7.93 -13.18
N ASP A 106 17.01 -8.59 -12.60
CA ASP A 106 17.14 -8.68 -11.14
C ASP A 106 17.42 -7.31 -10.51
N TYR A 107 18.31 -6.51 -11.10
CA TYR A 107 18.51 -5.11 -10.71
C TYR A 107 17.20 -4.31 -10.78
N ALA A 108 16.41 -4.50 -11.83
CA ALA A 108 15.13 -3.83 -12.00
C ALA A 108 14.10 -4.29 -10.96
N VAL A 109 14.03 -5.59 -10.67
CA VAL A 109 13.10 -6.15 -9.67
C VAL A 109 13.47 -5.65 -8.28
N ASN A 110 14.73 -5.79 -7.85
CA ASN A 110 15.19 -5.30 -6.55
C ASN A 110 15.03 -3.78 -6.42
N GLY A 111 15.38 -3.02 -7.46
CA GLY A 111 15.14 -1.58 -7.50
C GLY A 111 13.66 -1.21 -7.41
N SER A 112 12.79 -1.97 -8.08
CA SER A 112 11.34 -1.75 -8.02
C SER A 112 10.79 -1.99 -6.61
N ILE A 113 11.27 -3.02 -5.90
CA ILE A 113 10.88 -3.30 -4.51
C ILE A 113 11.24 -2.11 -3.61
N VAL A 114 12.46 -1.56 -3.74
CA VAL A 114 12.88 -0.38 -2.97
C VAL A 114 11.95 0.81 -3.24
N ILE A 115 11.65 1.09 -4.52
CA ILE A 115 10.74 2.17 -4.90
C ILE A 115 9.34 1.93 -4.32
N LEU A 116 8.81 0.70 -4.41
CA LEU A 116 7.51 0.34 -3.86
C LEU A 116 7.46 0.56 -2.35
N THR A 117 8.48 0.13 -1.62
CA THR A 117 8.55 0.32 -0.16
C THR A 117 8.62 1.80 0.23
N ASP A 118 9.40 2.61 -0.50
CA ASP A 118 9.47 4.06 -0.27
C ASP A 118 8.10 4.71 -0.50
N MET A 119 7.43 4.36 -1.59
CA MET A 119 6.12 4.91 -1.88
C MET A 119 5.06 4.53 -0.85
N LEU A 120 5.07 3.28 -0.36
CA LEU A 120 4.19 2.86 0.73
C LEU A 120 4.47 3.63 2.02
N GLY A 121 5.73 3.88 2.34
CA GLY A 121 6.11 4.71 3.47
C GLY A 121 5.61 6.15 3.35
N VAL A 122 5.69 6.77 2.18
CA VAL A 122 5.11 8.11 1.93
C VAL A 122 3.59 8.11 2.14
N ILE A 123 2.88 7.08 1.68
CA ILE A 123 1.44 6.93 1.92
C ILE A 123 1.15 6.80 3.41
N MET A 124 1.94 6.01 4.15
CA MET A 124 1.81 5.83 5.59
C MET A 124 2.01 7.16 6.35
N ILE A 125 3.03 7.95 5.98
CA ILE A 125 3.29 9.27 6.57
C ILE A 125 2.15 10.22 6.29
N SER A 126 1.67 10.26 5.04
CA SER A 126 0.56 11.13 4.64
C SER A 126 -0.71 10.83 5.45
N ARG A 127 -0.98 9.55 5.69
CA ARG A 127 -2.11 9.09 6.52
C ARG A 127 -1.93 9.45 8.00
N LEU A 128 -0.75 9.19 8.57
CA LEU A 128 -0.44 9.59 9.95
C LEU A 128 -0.56 11.11 10.12
N HIS A 129 -0.08 11.90 9.16
CA HIS A 129 -0.21 13.35 9.19
C HIS A 129 -1.68 13.81 9.20
N ALA A 130 -2.53 13.19 8.37
CA ALA A 130 -3.96 13.46 8.38
C ALA A 130 -4.60 13.10 9.74
N MET A 131 -4.22 11.96 10.34
CA MET A 131 -4.67 11.55 11.68
C MET A 131 -4.22 12.52 12.78
N TYR A 132 -3.04 13.12 12.66
CA TYR A 132 -2.53 14.14 13.59
C TYR A 132 -3.05 15.55 13.29
N GLN A 133 -4.23 15.67 12.66
CA GLN A 133 -4.88 16.95 12.33
C GLN A 133 -3.96 17.91 11.56
N GLY A 134 -3.06 17.38 10.72
CA GLY A 134 -2.15 18.22 9.95
C GLY A 134 -1.01 18.84 10.78
N SER A 135 -0.62 18.22 11.91
CA SER A 135 0.49 18.71 12.73
C SER A 135 1.81 18.70 11.97
N ARG A 136 2.30 19.90 11.61
CA ARG A 136 3.57 20.10 10.90
C ARG A 136 4.78 19.51 11.64
N LYS A 137 4.79 19.60 12.98
CA LYS A 137 5.89 19.07 13.81
C LYS A 137 5.98 17.55 13.70
N MET A 138 4.82 16.88 13.71
CA MET A 138 4.74 15.43 13.55
C MET A 138 5.17 14.99 12.16
N LEU A 139 4.73 15.72 11.12
CA LEU A 139 5.14 15.44 9.74
C LEU A 139 6.66 15.51 9.57
N MET A 140 7.29 16.60 10.04
CA MET A 140 8.75 16.75 9.96
C MET A 140 9.47 15.61 10.67
N PHE A 141 9.02 15.22 11.87
CA PHE A 141 9.59 14.09 12.61
C PHE A 141 9.49 12.78 11.83
N LEU A 142 8.32 12.46 11.28
CA LEU A 142 8.10 11.25 10.49
C LEU A 142 8.95 11.23 9.22
N VAL A 143 8.98 12.34 8.46
CA VAL A 143 9.76 12.45 7.23
C VAL A 143 11.26 12.29 7.48
N ILE A 144 11.79 12.88 8.56
CA ILE A 144 13.21 12.77 8.90
C ILE A 144 13.59 11.31 9.21
N ILE A 145 12.81 10.62 10.04
CA ILE A 145 13.09 9.22 10.40
C ILE A 145 12.98 8.33 9.18
N PHE A 146 11.92 8.49 8.39
CA PHE A 146 11.69 7.71 7.19
C PHE A 146 12.80 7.87 6.15
N LEU A 147 13.20 9.11 5.88
CA LEU A 147 14.29 9.41 4.95
C LEU A 147 15.61 8.78 5.42
N ALA A 148 15.90 8.84 6.73
CA ALA A 148 17.09 8.22 7.30
C ALA A 148 17.09 6.69 7.12
N VAL A 149 15.94 6.03 7.38
CA VAL A 149 15.76 4.59 7.17
C VAL A 149 15.95 4.23 5.69
N ASN A 150 15.31 4.96 4.77
CA ASN A 150 15.41 4.66 3.34
C ASN A 150 16.79 4.88 2.76
N ILE A 151 17.49 5.95 3.15
CA ILE A 151 18.87 6.17 2.71
C ILE A 151 19.76 5.00 3.16
N PHE A 152 19.61 4.57 4.42
CA PHE A 152 20.38 3.46 4.95
C PHE A 152 20.05 2.13 4.24
N CYS A 153 18.76 1.84 4.02
CA CYS A 153 18.32 0.66 3.27
C CYS A 153 18.83 0.68 1.81
N ALA A 154 18.77 1.83 1.14
CA ALA A 154 19.26 1.98 -0.24
C ALA A 154 20.77 1.73 -0.35
N VAL A 155 21.55 2.23 0.63
CA VAL A 155 22.99 1.96 0.70
C VAL A 155 23.26 0.47 0.91
N ILE A 156 22.54 -0.19 1.82
CA ILE A 156 22.66 -1.63 2.03
C ILE A 156 22.34 -2.41 0.75
N VAL A 157 21.25 -2.09 0.09
CA VAL A 157 20.84 -2.77 -1.15
C VAL A 157 21.88 -2.56 -2.24
N ALA A 158 22.44 -1.36 -2.38
CA ALA A 158 23.50 -1.09 -3.34
C ALA A 158 24.78 -1.89 -3.06
N ILE A 159 25.16 -2.06 -1.79
CA ILE A 159 26.29 -2.90 -1.39
C ILE A 159 26.00 -4.37 -1.72
N ALA A 160 24.83 -4.88 -1.33
CA ALA A 160 24.43 -6.26 -1.60
C ALA A 160 24.44 -6.57 -3.11
N LEU A 161 23.87 -5.68 -3.92
CA LEU A 161 23.86 -5.83 -5.38
C LEU A 161 25.27 -5.81 -5.99
N HIS A 162 26.19 -5.03 -5.43
CA HIS A 162 27.57 -4.97 -5.90
C HIS A 162 28.35 -6.26 -5.59
N GLU A 163 28.07 -6.93 -4.47
CA GLU A 163 28.75 -8.17 -4.06
C GLU A 163 28.17 -9.42 -4.74
N THR A 164 26.92 -9.37 -5.21
CA THR A 164 26.28 -10.50 -5.87
C THR A 164 27.01 -10.91 -7.15
N VAL A 165 27.60 -12.10 -7.14
CA VAL A 165 28.16 -12.76 -8.33
C VAL A 165 27.09 -13.69 -8.90
N MET A 166 26.69 -13.45 -10.14
CA MET A 166 25.72 -14.31 -10.83
C MET A 166 26.42 -15.54 -11.41
N GLU A 167 25.93 -16.72 -11.05
CA GLU A 167 26.33 -17.98 -11.65
C GLU A 167 25.17 -18.57 -12.46
N GLU A 168 25.47 -19.01 -13.67
CA GLU A 168 24.48 -19.67 -14.52
C GLU A 168 24.43 -21.14 -14.11
N LEU A 169 23.27 -21.60 -13.64
CA LEU A 169 23.03 -22.95 -13.18
C LEU A 169 22.13 -23.67 -14.19
N ILE A 170 22.68 -24.68 -14.88
CA ILE A 170 21.92 -25.54 -15.81
C ILE A 170 21.57 -26.83 -15.07
N LEU A 171 20.35 -26.91 -14.55
CA LEU A 171 19.84 -28.05 -13.78
C LEU A 171 18.91 -28.91 -14.65
N SER A 172 19.34 -30.12 -14.99
CA SER A 172 18.52 -31.05 -15.81
C SER A 172 18.01 -30.41 -17.12
N GLY A 173 18.81 -29.52 -17.73
CA GLY A 173 18.46 -28.78 -18.95
C GLY A 173 17.62 -27.52 -18.74
N MET A 174 17.22 -27.18 -17.52
CA MET A 174 16.63 -25.88 -17.20
C MET A 174 17.74 -24.87 -16.86
N HIS A 175 17.73 -23.73 -17.55
CA HIS A 175 18.62 -22.62 -17.25
C HIS A 175 18.01 -21.77 -16.14
N THR A 176 18.72 -21.64 -15.02
CA THR A 176 18.36 -20.78 -13.90
C THR A 176 19.59 -19.99 -13.48
N CYS A 177 19.48 -18.69 -13.19
CA CYS A 177 20.57 -18.01 -12.49
C CYS A 177 20.39 -18.20 -11.00
N ASP A 178 21.44 -18.70 -10.35
CA ASP A 178 21.53 -18.73 -8.91
C ASP A 178 22.38 -17.54 -8.43
N TYR A 179 21.93 -16.94 -7.35
CA TYR A 179 22.63 -15.85 -6.69
C TYR A 179 23.28 -16.46 -5.48
N GLY A 180 24.59 -16.68 -5.55
CA GLY A 180 25.36 -17.17 -4.42
C GLY A 180 25.40 -16.11 -3.32
N ILE A 181 24.33 -16.03 -2.51
CA ILE A 181 24.24 -15.05 -1.44
C ILE A 181 25.22 -15.46 -0.35
N GLY A 182 26.28 -14.66 -0.17
CA GLY A 182 27.22 -14.84 0.92
C GLY A 182 26.53 -14.74 2.29
N SER A 183 27.10 -15.38 3.31
CA SER A 183 26.57 -15.28 4.69
C SER A 183 26.46 -13.82 5.17
N ASP A 184 27.37 -12.97 4.72
CA ASP A 184 27.44 -11.56 5.10
C ASP A 184 26.36 -10.72 4.40
N GLU A 185 26.05 -11.03 3.14
CA GLU A 185 24.96 -10.39 2.38
C GLU A 185 23.59 -10.67 3.01
N ARG A 186 23.38 -11.91 3.49
CA ARG A 186 22.14 -12.28 4.19
C ARG A 186 21.95 -11.46 5.46
N LEU A 187 23.03 -11.14 6.17
CA LEU A 187 22.99 -10.28 7.35
C LEU A 187 22.60 -8.84 6.96
N LEU A 188 23.20 -8.29 5.90
CA LEU A 188 22.89 -6.96 5.39
C LEU A 188 21.41 -6.84 5.00
N ILE A 189 20.89 -7.81 4.24
CA ILE A 189 19.47 -7.91 3.87
C ILE A 189 18.61 -7.95 5.13
N SER A 190 18.98 -8.77 6.13
CA SER A 190 18.25 -8.85 7.40
C SER A 190 18.22 -7.53 8.16
N ILE A 191 19.32 -6.75 8.14
CA ILE A 191 19.38 -5.45 8.79
C ILE A 191 18.43 -4.46 8.10
N ALA A 192 18.42 -4.41 6.76
CA ALA A 192 17.53 -3.54 6.00
C ALA A 192 16.05 -3.85 6.27
N TRP A 193 15.66 -5.14 6.22
CA TRP A 193 14.30 -5.55 6.56
C TRP A 193 13.94 -5.28 8.02
N GLY A 194 14.89 -5.48 8.94
CA GLY A 194 14.71 -5.15 10.35
C GLY A 194 14.42 -3.67 10.57
N LEU A 195 15.15 -2.77 9.91
CA LEU A 195 14.93 -1.33 10.01
C LEU A 195 13.58 -0.90 9.42
N ASN A 196 13.18 -1.46 8.28
CA ASN A 196 11.84 -1.21 7.73
C ASN A 196 10.74 -1.70 8.69
N THR A 197 10.93 -2.87 9.31
CA THR A 197 9.99 -3.40 10.31
C THR A 197 9.89 -2.47 11.53
N VAL A 198 11.01 -1.96 12.03
CA VAL A 198 11.04 -1.00 13.15
C VAL A 198 10.26 0.26 12.79
N TRP A 199 10.45 0.77 11.57
CA TRP A 199 9.69 1.92 11.06
C TRP A 199 8.17 1.63 11.01
N GLU A 200 7.77 0.47 10.49
CA GLU A 200 6.36 0.08 10.42
C GLU A 200 5.73 -0.10 11.80
N VAL A 201 6.45 -0.69 12.75
CA VAL A 201 6.01 -0.82 14.15
C VAL A 201 5.87 0.55 14.80
N LEU A 202 6.80 1.48 14.56
CA LEU A 202 6.69 2.85 15.03
C LEU A 202 5.43 3.53 14.47
N ALA A 203 5.19 3.39 13.17
CA ALA A 203 4.00 3.94 12.52
C ALA A 203 2.69 3.34 13.08
N LEU A 204 2.64 2.03 13.29
CA LEU A 204 1.51 1.34 13.94
C LEU A 204 1.28 1.86 15.36
N CYS A 205 2.33 1.94 16.17
CA CYS A 205 2.25 2.45 17.54
C CYS A 205 1.71 3.88 17.60
N LEU A 206 2.16 4.76 16.69
CA LEU A 206 1.66 6.13 16.58
C LEU A 206 0.20 6.18 16.15
N SER A 207 -0.20 5.34 15.19
CA SER A 207 -1.60 5.23 14.76
C SER A 207 -2.51 4.76 15.90
N VAL A 208 -2.11 3.72 16.63
CA VAL A 208 -2.85 3.21 17.79
C VAL A 208 -2.90 4.24 18.91
N TRP A 209 -1.81 4.97 19.16
CA TRP A 209 -1.78 6.04 20.16
C TRP A 209 -2.79 7.14 19.85
N VAL A 210 -2.84 7.61 18.60
CA VAL A 210 -3.82 8.62 18.16
C VAL A 210 -5.23 8.12 18.30
N ALA A 211 -5.48 6.86 17.91
CA ALA A 211 -6.76 6.22 18.10
C ALA A 211 -7.21 6.23 19.56
N VAL A 212 -6.35 5.74 20.47
CA VAL A 212 -6.62 5.70 21.90
C VAL A 212 -6.85 7.11 22.47
N LYS A 213 -6.05 8.08 22.06
CA LYS A 213 -6.21 9.48 22.47
C LYS A 213 -7.58 10.02 22.06
N HIS A 214 -7.98 9.84 20.80
CA HIS A 214 -9.29 10.30 20.31
C HIS A 214 -10.44 9.62 21.04
N PHE A 215 -10.37 8.31 21.28
CA PHE A 215 -11.40 7.62 22.07
C PHE A 215 -11.51 8.16 23.49
N ARG A 216 -10.37 8.50 24.13
CA ARG A 216 -10.36 9.07 25.47
C ARG A 216 -10.97 10.48 25.48
N ASP A 217 -10.63 11.31 24.49
CA ASP A 217 -11.15 12.68 24.37
C ASP A 217 -12.67 12.66 24.07
N LEU A 218 -13.15 11.74 23.22
CA LEU A 218 -14.58 11.52 22.98
C LEU A 218 -15.33 11.08 24.24
N ARG A 219 -14.72 10.22 25.06
CA ARG A 219 -15.31 9.77 26.32
C ARG A 219 -15.45 10.92 27.33
N GLN A 220 -14.56 11.91 27.29
CA GLN A 220 -14.61 13.09 28.18
C GLN A 220 -15.70 14.09 27.77
N LEU A 221 -16.06 14.17 26.48
CA LEU A 221 -17.04 15.14 25.96
C LEU A 221 -18.51 14.82 26.29
N GLY A 222 -18.79 13.66 26.89
CA GLY A 222 -20.11 13.31 27.42
C GLY A 222 -21.14 12.88 26.35
N PRO A 223 -22.18 12.10 26.73
CA PRO A 223 -23.09 11.44 25.77
C PRO A 223 -24.05 12.37 25.01
N SER A 224 -24.13 13.65 25.36
CA SER A 224 -25.29 14.49 25.02
C SER A 224 -25.33 15.01 23.58
N THR A 225 -24.28 14.84 22.77
CA THR A 225 -24.25 15.41 21.39
C THR A 225 -23.45 14.57 20.37
N GLY A 226 -22.99 13.36 20.73
CA GLY A 226 -21.83 12.73 20.05
C GLY A 226 -22.02 11.37 19.35
N SER A 227 -23.23 10.90 19.08
CA SER A 227 -23.42 9.51 18.59
C SER A 227 -22.88 9.26 17.18
N THR A 228 -23.08 10.19 16.24
CA THR A 228 -22.74 9.97 14.82
C THR A 228 -21.27 10.22 14.50
N ILE A 229 -20.61 11.15 15.19
CA ILE A 229 -19.17 11.44 15.00
C ILE A 229 -18.29 10.31 15.55
N GLY A 230 -18.70 9.66 16.65
CA GLY A 230 -17.96 8.55 17.25
C GLY A 230 -17.84 7.33 16.33
N ASP A 231 -18.90 7.02 15.58
CA ASP A 231 -18.90 5.91 14.63
C ASP A 231 -17.97 6.18 13.43
N TRP A 232 -17.86 7.45 13.00
CA TRP A 232 -16.97 7.87 11.91
C TRP A 232 -15.51 7.61 12.22
N PHE A 233 -15.06 8.09 13.39
CA PHE A 233 -13.70 7.89 13.84
C PHE A 233 -13.41 6.43 14.11
N ARG A 234 -14.38 5.66 14.61
CA ARG A 234 -14.22 4.23 14.85
C ARG A 234 -13.93 3.46 13.57
N VAL A 235 -14.70 3.67 12.50
CA VAL A 235 -14.49 2.99 11.22
C VAL A 235 -13.17 3.41 10.59
N LEU A 236 -12.85 4.70 10.62
CA LEU A 236 -11.59 5.24 10.07
C LEU A 236 -10.37 4.68 10.82
N ILE A 237 -10.40 4.69 12.15
CA ILE A 237 -9.35 4.12 12.99
C ILE A 237 -9.21 2.62 12.76
N GLN A 238 -10.31 1.89 12.67
CA GLN A 238 -10.29 0.44 12.49
C GLN A 238 -9.65 0.06 11.15
N SER A 239 -10.00 0.75 10.07
CA SER A 239 -9.42 0.48 8.75
C SER A 239 -7.92 0.83 8.70
N HIS A 240 -7.51 1.95 9.29
CA HIS A 240 -6.11 2.34 9.36
C HIS A 240 -5.27 1.41 10.24
N ALA A 241 -5.76 1.02 11.42
CA ALA A 241 -5.03 0.12 12.30
C ALA A 241 -4.86 -1.27 11.68
N LEU A 242 -5.89 -1.79 10.99
CA LEU A 242 -5.80 -3.05 10.26
C LEU A 242 -4.78 -2.97 9.11
N TYR A 243 -4.73 -1.85 8.40
CA TYR A 243 -3.72 -1.60 7.37
C TYR A 243 -2.31 -1.63 7.96
N PHE A 244 -2.03 -0.91 9.05
CA PHE A 244 -0.70 -0.95 9.66
C PHE A 244 -0.36 -2.31 10.26
N ALA A 245 -1.34 -3.00 10.85
CA ALA A 245 -1.15 -4.34 11.41
C ALA A 245 -0.81 -5.38 10.32
N SER A 246 -1.43 -5.30 9.14
CA SER A 246 -1.09 -6.20 8.04
C SER A 246 0.34 -5.96 7.55
N PHE A 247 0.79 -4.70 7.46
CA PHE A 247 2.18 -4.36 7.11
C PHE A 247 3.18 -4.99 8.08
N VAL A 248 2.97 -4.77 9.38
CA VAL A 248 3.80 -5.37 10.42
C VAL A 248 3.78 -6.89 10.34
N GLY A 249 2.62 -7.49 10.06
CA GLY A 249 2.49 -8.94 9.87
C GLY A 249 3.34 -9.48 8.72
N VAL A 250 3.33 -8.81 7.56
CA VAL A 250 4.16 -9.19 6.40
C VAL A 250 5.65 -9.02 6.71
N SER A 251 6.03 -7.93 7.36
CA SER A 251 7.41 -7.72 7.80
C SER A 251 7.87 -8.77 8.81
N CYS A 252 7.01 -9.18 9.75
CA CYS A 252 7.30 -10.29 10.65
C CYS A 252 7.49 -11.62 9.91
N LEU A 253 6.69 -11.90 8.87
CA LEU A 253 6.88 -13.08 8.03
C LEU A 253 8.21 -13.03 7.25
N HIS A 254 8.63 -11.85 6.80
CA HIS A 254 9.95 -11.66 6.16
C HIS A 254 11.08 -11.96 7.13
N LEU A 255 11.02 -11.43 8.35
CA LEU A 255 12.00 -11.73 9.38
C LEU A 255 11.99 -13.21 9.77
N ALA A 256 10.82 -13.85 9.79
CA ALA A 256 10.73 -15.29 10.03
C ALA A 256 11.42 -16.08 8.91
N ALA A 257 11.31 -15.67 7.65
CA ALA A 257 11.96 -16.33 6.51
C ALA A 257 13.49 -16.26 6.60
N LEU A 258 14.04 -15.29 7.33
CA LEU A 258 15.47 -15.18 7.58
C LEU A 258 15.95 -16.14 8.68
N SER A 259 15.03 -16.79 9.42
CA SER A 259 15.39 -17.73 10.48
C SER A 259 16.17 -18.94 9.95
N PRO A 260 17.30 -19.31 10.58
CA PRO A 260 18.09 -20.48 10.18
C PRO A 260 17.33 -21.79 10.36
N GLU A 261 16.35 -21.86 11.28
CA GLU A 261 15.54 -23.06 11.49
C GLU A 261 14.57 -23.32 10.32
N ILE A 262 13.99 -22.26 9.75
CA ILE A 262 13.13 -22.39 8.57
C ILE A 262 13.98 -22.75 7.35
N ALA A 263 15.20 -22.22 7.28
CA ALA A 263 16.15 -22.50 6.20
C ALA A 263 16.59 -23.97 6.11
N LYS A 264 16.36 -24.79 7.14
CA LYS A 264 16.65 -26.24 7.10
C LYS A 264 15.58 -27.05 6.37
N SER A 265 14.42 -26.46 6.08
CA SER A 265 13.29 -27.13 5.46
C SER A 265 12.98 -26.52 4.10
N ASP A 266 13.34 -27.21 3.02
CA ASP A 266 13.05 -26.78 1.64
C ASP A 266 11.57 -26.47 1.44
N LEU A 267 10.70 -27.31 2.03
CA LEU A 267 9.25 -27.12 2.01
C LEU A 267 8.84 -25.86 2.80
N GLY A 268 9.47 -25.60 3.95
CA GLY A 268 9.19 -24.44 4.79
C GLY A 268 9.52 -23.12 4.10
N ILE A 269 10.69 -23.03 3.47
CA ILE A 269 11.10 -21.85 2.68
C ILE A 269 10.12 -21.62 1.53
N SER A 270 9.77 -22.69 0.80
CA SER A 270 8.89 -22.59 -0.37
C SER A 270 7.48 -22.10 0.00
N ILE A 271 6.91 -22.63 1.08
CA ILE A 271 5.59 -22.22 1.57
C ILE A 271 5.64 -20.77 2.07
N LEU A 272 6.64 -20.42 2.87
CA LEU A 272 6.75 -19.08 3.45
C LEU A 272 7.04 -18.01 2.39
N GLY A 273 7.92 -18.30 1.43
CA GLY A 273 8.19 -17.42 0.29
C GLY A 273 6.95 -17.20 -0.57
N SER A 274 6.20 -18.27 -0.86
CA SER A 274 4.92 -18.17 -1.60
C SER A 274 3.90 -17.32 -0.84
N ALA A 275 3.75 -17.54 0.47
CA ALA A 275 2.84 -16.78 1.31
C ALA A 275 3.22 -15.29 1.34
N LEU A 276 4.52 -14.98 1.50
CA LEU A 276 5.04 -13.62 1.50
C LEU A 276 4.71 -12.88 0.20
N GLN A 277 4.89 -13.54 -0.94
CA GLN A 277 4.62 -12.95 -2.24
C GLN A 277 3.14 -12.59 -2.40
N ILE A 278 2.22 -13.48 -1.99
CA ILE A 278 0.78 -13.21 -1.98
C ILE A 278 0.47 -12.03 -1.08
N PHE A 279 0.99 -12.03 0.15
CA PHE A 279 0.70 -10.97 1.10
C PHE A 279 1.25 -9.62 0.65
N MET A 280 2.43 -9.57 0.03
CA MET A 280 2.96 -8.35 -0.58
C MET A 280 2.02 -7.81 -1.66
N VAL A 281 1.55 -8.67 -2.56
CA VAL A 281 0.59 -8.26 -3.61
C VAL A 281 -0.72 -7.76 -3.00
N ILE A 282 -1.30 -8.48 -2.03
CA ILE A 282 -2.52 -8.05 -1.33
C ILE A 282 -2.32 -6.70 -0.64
N GLN A 283 -1.18 -6.52 0.03
CA GLN A 283 -0.87 -5.32 0.79
C GLN A 283 -0.72 -4.08 -0.10
N MET A 284 -0.04 -4.23 -1.24
CA MET A 284 0.15 -3.13 -2.19
C MET A 284 -1.12 -2.79 -2.96
N PHE A 285 -1.79 -3.81 -3.50
CA PHE A 285 -2.84 -3.61 -4.50
C PHE A 285 -4.26 -3.64 -3.95
N VAL A 286 -4.52 -4.39 -2.87
CA VAL A 286 -5.88 -4.53 -2.33
C VAL A 286 -6.08 -3.55 -1.18
N LEU A 287 -5.16 -3.55 -0.21
CA LEU A 287 -5.33 -2.77 1.02
C LEU A 287 -5.12 -1.27 0.82
N GLY A 288 -4.19 -0.86 -0.05
CA GLY A 288 -3.92 0.55 -0.36
C GLY A 288 -5.14 1.25 -0.97
N PRO A 289 -5.61 0.81 -2.16
CA PRO A 289 -6.76 1.39 -2.86
C PRO A 289 -8.09 1.28 -2.11
N ARG A 290 -8.41 0.12 -1.51
CA ARG A 290 -9.68 -0.05 -0.80
C ARG A 290 -9.84 0.90 0.36
N LEU A 291 -8.76 1.23 1.06
CA LEU A 291 -8.82 2.17 2.16
C LEU A 291 -9.16 3.59 1.67
N ILE A 292 -8.63 3.99 0.51
CA ILE A 292 -8.96 5.27 -0.13
C ILE A 292 -10.45 5.31 -0.52
N LEU A 293 -10.92 4.23 -1.14
CA LEU A 293 -12.32 4.13 -1.58
C LEU A 293 -13.27 4.18 -0.38
N SER A 294 -12.95 3.48 0.71
CA SER A 294 -13.79 3.49 1.92
C SER A 294 -13.99 4.89 2.51
N ILE A 295 -12.96 5.74 2.47
CA ILE A 295 -13.05 7.13 2.96
C ILE A 295 -13.93 7.96 2.02
N ARG A 296 -13.80 7.79 0.71
CA ARG A 296 -14.59 8.53 -0.29
C ARG A 296 -16.05 8.15 -0.28
N GLU A 297 -16.33 6.84 -0.26
CA GLU A 297 -17.69 6.32 -0.17
C GLU A 297 -18.40 6.86 1.08
N HIS A 298 -17.68 6.91 2.20
CA HIS A 298 -18.25 7.43 3.43
C HIS A 298 -18.49 8.95 3.39
N HIS A 299 -17.57 9.72 2.79
CA HIS A 299 -17.76 11.15 2.57
C HIS A 299 -18.97 11.44 1.66
N ALA A 300 -19.12 10.69 0.56
CA ALA A 300 -20.25 10.82 -0.36
C ALA A 300 -21.59 10.55 0.34
N LYS A 301 -21.65 9.53 1.22
CA LYS A 301 -22.84 9.25 2.04
C LYS A 301 -23.21 10.42 2.94
N ILE A 302 -22.23 11.09 3.58
CA ILE A 302 -22.51 12.25 4.43
C ILE A 302 -23.10 13.41 3.64
N VAL A 303 -22.49 13.74 2.50
CA VAL A 303 -22.97 14.85 1.66
C VAL A 303 -24.43 14.59 1.26
N ALA A 304 -24.73 13.37 0.83
CA ALA A 304 -26.11 12.99 0.47
C ALA A 304 -27.11 13.09 1.65
N TYR A 305 -26.71 12.71 2.87
CA TYR A 305 -27.57 12.84 4.05
C TYR A 305 -27.78 14.30 4.46
N SER A 306 -26.75 15.15 4.35
CA SER A 306 -26.85 16.58 4.66
C SER A 306 -27.86 17.30 3.74
N ASP A 307 -27.87 16.96 2.45
CA ASP A 307 -28.79 17.56 1.48
C ASP A 307 -30.23 17.09 1.68
N ALA A 308 -30.41 15.82 2.07
CA ALA A 308 -31.73 15.26 2.38
C ALA A 308 -32.36 15.91 3.62
N GLU A 309 -31.56 16.25 4.65
CA GLU A 309 -32.06 16.91 5.85
C GLU A 309 -32.32 18.40 5.62
N THR A 310 -31.48 19.06 4.80
CA THR A 310 -31.66 20.47 4.43
C THR A 310 -32.92 20.70 3.58
N THR A 311 -33.26 19.75 2.71
CA THR A 311 -34.49 19.84 1.90
C THR A 311 -35.77 19.63 2.70
N MET A 312 -35.72 18.94 3.85
CA MET A 312 -36.89 18.82 4.74
C MET A 312 -37.08 20.03 5.69
N ASN A 313 -36.03 20.78 5.99
CA ASN A 313 -36.11 21.96 6.88
C ASN A 313 -36.35 23.29 6.15
N SER A 314 -36.47 23.27 4.82
CA SER A 314 -37.04 24.37 4.03
C SER A 314 -38.58 24.43 4.17
N ILE A 315 -39.10 24.29 5.39
CA ILE A 315 -40.47 24.69 5.70
C ILE A 315 -40.44 26.22 5.79
N VAL A 316 -40.80 26.83 4.66
CA VAL A 316 -41.46 28.13 4.50
C VAL A 316 -41.77 28.78 5.85
N PHE A 317 -40.89 29.67 6.31
CA PHE A 317 -41.35 30.80 7.10
C PHE A 317 -42.17 31.66 6.14
N GLN A 318 -43.46 31.36 6.10
CA GLN A 318 -44.45 32.26 5.52
C GLN A 318 -44.37 33.51 6.39
N GLU A 319 -43.72 34.53 5.86
CA GLU A 319 -43.68 35.86 6.45
C GLU A 319 -45.14 36.31 6.56
N ASP A 320 -45.70 36.18 7.77
CA ASP A 320 -47.00 36.71 8.13
C ASP A 320 -46.89 38.24 8.02
N VAL A 321 -47.19 38.74 6.82
CA VAL A 321 -47.37 40.15 6.54
C VAL A 321 -48.51 40.62 7.44
N HIS A 322 -48.13 41.20 8.58
CA HIS A 322 -49.04 41.89 9.47
C HIS A 322 -49.60 43.11 8.72
N GLY A 323 -50.78 42.93 8.13
CA GLY A 323 -51.56 44.00 7.53
C GLY A 323 -51.93 45.03 8.60
N SER A 324 -51.18 46.12 8.64
CA SER A 324 -51.51 47.30 9.46
C SER A 324 -52.68 48.04 8.82
N THR A 325 -53.89 47.77 9.30
CA THR A 325 -55.07 48.61 9.05
C THR A 325 -54.93 49.93 9.80
N SER A 326 -54.44 50.96 9.10
CA SER A 326 -54.54 52.35 9.54
C SER A 326 -55.95 52.87 9.22
N SER A 327 -56.83 52.86 10.22
CA SER A 327 -58.05 53.66 10.22
C SER A 327 -57.75 55.04 10.81
N THR A 328 -57.83 56.09 9.99
CA THR A 328 -57.92 57.46 10.49
C THR A 328 -59.07 58.17 9.80
N VAL A 329 -59.89 58.77 10.66
CA VAL A 329 -61.05 59.64 10.44
C VAL A 329 -60.71 60.87 9.62
#